data_AF-D7DTU4-F1
#
_entry.id   AF-D7DTU4-F1
#
_cell.length_a   1.000
_cell.length_b   1.000
_cell.length_c   1.000
_cell.angle_alpha   90.00
_cell.angle_beta   90.00
_cell.angle_gamma   90.00
#
_symmetry.space_group_name_H-M   'P 1'
#
loop_
_entity.id
_entity.type
_entity.pdbx_description
1 polymer ?
#
loop_
_entity_poly.entity_id
_entity_poly.type
_entity_poly.pdbx_seq_one_letter_code
_entity_poly.pdbx_strand_id
1 'polypeptide(L)' 'MVINLDFESDELKKYTIIDEKNLKVKKVVCKFCNHSFEAVGSKIICEKCEKIQEI' A
#
# COMPACT_ATOMS: atom_id res chain seq x y z
N MET A 1 -12.70 2.36 -6.28
CA MET A 1 -12.94 2.96 -7.61
C MET A 1 -11.98 2.27 -8.56
N VAL A 2 -12.48 1.42 -9.46
CA VAL A 2 -11.66 0.69 -10.43
C VAL A 2 -11.56 1.56 -11.68
N ILE A 3 -10.34 1.92 -12.09
CA ILE A 3 -10.13 2.76 -13.27
C ILE A 3 -9.73 1.82 -14.41
N ASN A 4 -10.61 1.66 -15.40
CA ASN A 4 -10.25 1.08 -16.70
C ASN A 4 -9.43 2.13 -17.45
N LEU A 5 -8.19 1.80 -17.79
CA LEU A 5 -7.34 2.61 -18.63
C LEU A 5 -7.12 1.85 -19.93
N ASP A 6 -7.77 2.33 -21.00
CA ASP A 6 -7.42 1.97 -22.37
C ASP A 6 -6.07 2.61 -22.68
N PHE A 7 -5.02 1.81 -22.85
CA PHE A 7 -3.65 2.29 -23.06
C PHE A 7 -3.28 2.30 -24.54
N GLU A 8 -3.43 3.45 -25.20
CA GLU A 8 -2.70 3.81 -26.42
C GLU A 8 -1.47 4.66 -26.04
N SER A 9 -0.32 4.04 -25.73
CA SER A 9 0.99 4.71 -25.77
C SER A 9 2.13 3.71 -25.46
N ASP A 10 3.14 3.71 -26.35
CA ASP A 10 4.33 2.87 -26.44
C ASP A 10 5.41 3.15 -25.36
N GLU A 11 5.02 3.65 -24.18
CA GLU A 11 5.94 3.83 -23.06
C GLU A 11 5.93 2.58 -22.18
N LEU A 12 7.08 1.88 -22.11
CA LEU A 12 7.36 0.79 -21.17
C LEU A 12 7.21 1.27 -19.70
N LYS A 13 5.98 1.40 -19.24
CA LYS A 13 5.65 1.65 -17.84
C LYS A 13 5.95 0.37 -17.08
N LYS A 14 6.78 0.45 -16.04
CA LYS A 14 6.99 -0.66 -15.11
C LYS A 14 5.71 -0.83 -14.28
N TYR A 15 4.85 -1.75 -14.70
CA TYR A 15 3.66 -2.11 -13.95
C TYR A 15 4.04 -3.06 -12.81
N THR A 16 3.58 -2.75 -11.60
CA THR A 16 3.60 -3.72 -10.50
C THR A 16 2.22 -4.32 -10.42
N ILE A 17 2.09 -5.61 -10.77
CA ILE A 17 0.82 -6.33 -10.62
C ILE A 17 0.68 -6.70 -9.16
N ILE A 18 -0.34 -6.15 -8.50
CA ILE A 18 -0.68 -6.46 -7.12
C ILE A 18 -1.90 -7.36 -7.14
N ASP A 19 -1.76 -8.61 -6.69
CA ASP A 19 -2.88 -9.54 -6.56
C ASP A 19 -3.67 -9.20 -5.29
N GLU A 20 -4.81 -8.51 -5.47
CA GLU A 20 -5.73 -8.14 -4.39
C GLU A 20 -6.27 -9.33 -3.60
N LYS A 21 -6.43 -10.52 -4.23
CA LYS A 21 -6.96 -11.70 -3.52
C LYS A 21 -5.96 -12.30 -2.55
N ASN A 22 -4.67 -12.10 -2.79
CA ASN A 22 -3.58 -12.64 -1.98
C ASN A 22 -2.90 -11.59 -1.10
N LEU A 23 -3.38 -10.34 -1.09
CA LEU A 23 -2.91 -9.29 -0.19
C LEU A 23 -3.27 -9.66 1.26
N LYS A 24 -2.29 -10.22 1.97
CA LYS A 24 -2.40 -10.49 3.41
C LYS A 24 -2.34 -9.17 4.18
N VAL A 25 -3.52 -8.57 4.36
CA VAL A 25 -3.70 -7.39 5.22
C VAL A 25 -3.40 -7.78 6.66
N LYS A 26 -2.58 -6.98 7.34
CA LYS A 26 -2.26 -7.14 8.76
C LYS A 26 -2.73 -5.92 9.53
N LYS A 27 -3.23 -6.15 10.73
CA LYS A 27 -3.49 -5.06 11.69
C LYS A 27 -2.16 -4.64 12.31
N VAL A 28 -1.82 -3.37 12.17
CA VAL A 28 -0.58 -2.78 12.66
C VAL A 28 -0.89 -1.66 13.64
N VAL A 29 -0.01 -1.46 14.61
CA VAL A 29 -0.05 -0.33 15.53
C VAL A 29 1.17 0.55 15.24
N CYS A 30 0.96 1.85 15.06
CA CYS A 30 2.04 2.81 14.88
C CYS A 30 2.90 2.88 16.14
N LYS A 31 4.21 2.64 16.00
CA LYS A 31 5.18 2.77 17.11
C LYS A 31 5.37 4.22 17.60
N PHE A 32 4.86 5.22 16.87
CA PHE A 32 5.05 6.64 17.18
C PHE A 32 3.82 7.35 17.73
N CYS A 33 2.62 6.96 17.32
CA CYS A 33 1.38 7.63 17.74
C CYS A 33 0.31 6.65 18.26
N ASN A 34 0.65 5.37 18.38
CA ASN A 34 -0.22 4.27 18.85
C ASN A 34 -1.52 4.08 18.06
N HIS A 35 -1.65 4.74 16.89
CA HIS A 35 -2.79 4.55 16.00
C HIS A 35 -2.78 3.15 15.39
N SER A 36 -3.92 2.46 15.41
CA SER A 36 -4.06 1.13 14.81
C SER A 36 -4.75 1.23 13.46
N PHE A 37 -4.19 0.56 12.46
CA PHE A 37 -4.67 0.57 11.09
C PHE A 37 -4.29 -0.72 10.37
N GLU A 38 -4.93 -0.98 9.25
CA GLU A 38 -4.66 -2.11 8.38
C GLU A 38 -3.62 -1.73 7.33
N ALA A 39 -2.64 -2.60 7.12
CA ALA A 39 -1.59 -2.33 6.16
C ALA A 39 -1.05 -3.61 5.50
N VAL A 40 -0.39 -3.42 4.36
CA VAL A 40 0.21 -4.48 3.53
C VAL A 40 1.68 -4.14 3.26
N GLY A 41 2.52 -5.16 3.20
CA GLY A 41 3.97 -5.02 3.00
C GLY A 41 4.78 -5.05 4.30
N SER A 42 6.09 -4.87 4.17
CA SER A 42 7.07 -4.89 5.27
C SER A 42 7.38 -3.51 5.83
N LYS A 43 7.13 -2.45 5.04
CA LYS A 43 7.41 -1.05 5.39
C LYS A 43 6.20 -0.20 5.04
N ILE A 44 5.71 0.55 6.00
CA ILE A 44 4.43 1.27 5.92
C ILE A 44 4.54 2.67 6.47
N ILE A 45 3.67 3.55 5.98
CA ILE A 45 3.56 4.94 6.43
C ILE A 45 2.31 5.04 7.30
N CYS A 46 2.42 5.64 8.49
CA CYS A 46 1.26 5.90 9.33
C CYS A 46 0.47 7.11 8.81
N GLU A 47 -0.83 6.94 8.56
CA GLU A 47 -1.71 8.02 8.08
C GLU A 47 -1.86 9.22 9.03
N LYS A 48 -1.62 9.04 10.33
CA LYS A 48 -1.80 10.10 11.33
C LYS A 48 -0.57 10.95 11.60
N CYS A 49 0.61 10.33 11.60
CA CYS A 49 1.85 11.00 11.96
C CYS A 49 2.88 11.00 10.83
N GLU A 50 2.53 10.46 9.67
CA GLU A 50 3.33 10.41 8.43
C GLU A 50 4.71 9.74 8.59
N LYS A 51 4.94 9.06 9.72
CA LYS A 51 6.18 8.35 9.99
C LYS A 51 6.17 6.97 9.36
N ILE A 52 7.34 6.59 8.87
CA ILE A 52 7.59 5.29 8.26
C ILE A 52 8.05 4.30 9.33
N GLN A 53 7.51 3.09 9.30
CA GLN A 53 7.92 2.00 10.18
C GLN A 53 7.97 0.66 9.44
N GLU A 54 8.75 -0.26 9.99
CA GLU A 54 8.80 -1.66 9.57
C GLU A 54 7.95 -2.52 10.51
N ILE A 55 7.21 -3.47 9.91
CA ILE A 55 6.21 -4.34 10.56
C ILE A 55 6.76 -5.75 10.73
#